data_AF-A0A2T4T3Q1-F1
#
_entry.id   AF-A0A2T4T3Q1-F1
#
_cell.length_a   1.000
_cell.length_b   1.000
_cell.length_c   1.000
_cell.angle_alpha   90.00
_cell.angle_beta   90.00
_cell.angle_gamma   90.00
#
_symmetry.space_group_name_H-M   'P 1'
#
loop_
_entity.id
_entity.type
_entity.pdbx_description
1 polymer ?
#
loop_
_entity_poly.entity_id
_entity_poly.type
_entity_poly.pdbx_seq_one_letter_code
_entity_poly.pdbx_strand_id
1 'polypeptide(L)'
;MDREENKILKQFGRMNRFKVPEGYFDHLSEEILSNLPDESVKSVAMKPIARPSYRWLKVAMLVGVVSASSLLGLRYMSTDSPDDFGAGAYSHNAAYSIIDEIADYTMMDNEEIYASLIDNN
;
A
#
# COMPACT_ATOMS: atom_id res chain seq x y z
N MET A 1 27.73 -38.33 6.30
CA MET A 1 27.84 -36.86 6.36
C MET A 1 29.30 -36.42 6.19
N ASP A 2 30.14 -37.28 5.62
CA ASP A 2 31.56 -37.31 6.00
C ASP A 2 32.40 -36.45 5.06
N ARG A 3 31.82 -36.01 3.94
CA ARG A 3 32.49 -35.19 2.94
C ARG A 3 32.72 -33.76 3.44
N GLU A 4 31.75 -33.18 4.14
CA GLU A 4 31.81 -31.79 4.59
C GLU A 4 32.67 -31.64 5.86
N GLU A 5 32.61 -32.59 6.80
CA GLU A 5 33.52 -32.64 7.95
C GLU A 5 34.99 -32.74 7.51
N ASN A 6 35.30 -33.56 6.49
CA ASN A 6 36.67 -33.73 6.00
C ASN A 6 37.20 -32.44 5.33
N LYS A 7 36.33 -31.65 4.67
CA LYS A 7 36.71 -30.33 4.13
C LYS A 7 37.04 -29.35 5.25
N ILE A 8 36.17 -29.27 6.28
CA ILE A 8 36.36 -28.36 7.41
C ILE A 8 37.65 -28.73 8.17
N LEU A 9 37.87 -30.02 8.44
CA LEU A 9 39.09 -30.51 9.09
C LEU A 9 40.36 -30.23 8.29
N LYS A 10 40.30 -30.35 6.96
CA LYS A 10 41.45 -30.04 6.09
C LYS A 10 41.77 -28.55 6.07
N GLN A 11 40.75 -27.69 6.11
CA GLN A 11 40.91 -26.24 6.00
C GLN A 11 41.23 -25.57 7.33
N PHE A 12 40.59 -25.99 8.42
CA PHE A 12 40.66 -25.32 9.73
C PHE A 12 41.31 -26.18 10.82
N GLY A 13 41.55 -27.46 10.55
CA GLY A 13 42.10 -28.40 11.53
C GLY A 13 41.10 -28.84 12.61
N ARG A 14 41.60 -29.51 13.64
CA ARG A 14 40.81 -29.96 14.82
C ARG A 14 40.84 -28.98 15.99
N MET A 15 41.55 -27.86 15.85
CA MET A 15 41.69 -26.91 16.95
C MET A 15 40.53 -25.92 16.97
N ASN A 16 39.84 -25.83 18.10
CA ASN A 16 38.78 -24.85 18.28
C ASN A 16 39.38 -23.44 18.38
N ARG A 17 39.23 -22.66 17.30
CA ARG A 17 39.64 -21.25 17.21
C ARG A 17 38.57 -20.30 17.77
N PHE A 18 37.35 -20.79 18.01
CA PHE A 18 36.28 -20.00 18.61
C PHE A 18 36.39 -20.08 20.13
N LYS A 19 37.22 -19.20 20.68
CA LYS A 19 37.29 -18.97 22.13
C LYS A 19 36.88 -17.53 22.40
N VAL A 20 35.99 -17.36 23.36
CA VAL A 20 35.65 -16.04 23.88
C VAL A 20 36.61 -15.68 25.01
N PRO A 21 36.92 -14.38 25.20
CA PRO A 21 37.57 -13.91 26.41
C PRO A 21 36.79 -14.28 27.67
N GLU A 22 37.47 -14.36 28.80
CA GLU A 22 36.82 -14.51 30.10
C GLU A 22 35.88 -13.33 30.35
N GLY A 23 34.67 -13.60 30.83
CA GLY A 23 33.65 -12.58 31.14
C GLY A 23 32.98 -11.93 29.93
N TYR A 24 33.22 -12.40 28.69
CA TYR A 24 32.60 -11.84 27.47
C TYR A 24 31.06 -11.79 27.55
N PHE A 25 30.45 -12.88 28.02
CA PHE A 25 28.99 -12.96 28.11
C PHE A 25 28.40 -12.22 29.33
N ASP A 26 29.23 -11.77 30.27
CA ASP A 26 28.77 -11.09 31.48
C ASP A 26 28.28 -9.67 31.15
N HIS A 27 28.91 -9.01 30.18
CA HIS A 27 28.58 -7.64 29.75
C HIS A 27 27.88 -7.55 28.39
N LEU A 28 27.78 -8.67 27.65
CA LEU A 28 27.22 -8.68 26.30
C LEU A 28 25.80 -8.09 26.25
N SER A 29 24.95 -8.44 27.21
CA SER A 29 23.58 -7.93 27.26
C SER A 29 23.50 -6.43 27.50
N GLU A 30 24.38 -5.90 28.36
CA GLU A 30 24.48 -4.46 28.65
C GLU A 30 24.96 -3.70 27.41
N GLU A 31 25.99 -4.23 26.73
CA GLU A 31 26.56 -3.64 25.53
C GLU A 31 25.53 -3.61 24.38
N ILE A 32 24.78 -4.70 24.16
CA ILE A 32 23.72 -4.74 23.14
C ILE A 32 22.64 -3.70 23.44
N LEU A 33 22.15 -3.64 24.67
CA LEU A 33 21.10 -2.70 25.06
C LEU A 33 21.58 -1.24 24.98
N SER A 34 22.82 -0.96 25.37
CA SER A 34 23.40 0.38 25.28
C SER A 34 23.59 0.88 23.85
N ASN A 35 23.75 -0.05 22.90
CA ASN A 35 23.91 0.25 21.48
C ASN A 35 22.57 0.29 20.72
N LEU A 36 21.45 0.04 21.40
CA LEU A 36 20.15 0.28 20.78
C LEU A 36 19.99 1.79 20.58
N PRO A 37 19.57 2.23 19.38
CA PRO A 37 19.24 3.63 19.18
C PRO A 37 18.16 4.01 20.19
N ASP A 38 18.36 5.13 20.90
CA ASP A 38 17.31 5.69 21.75
C ASP A 38 16.03 5.77 20.92
N GLU A 39 14.98 5.10 21.39
CA GLU A 39 13.65 5.13 20.80
C GLU A 39 13.04 6.52 21.06
N SER A 40 13.72 7.58 20.63
CA SER A 40 13.10 8.88 20.47
C SER A 40 12.11 8.69 19.33
N VAL A 41 10.86 8.39 19.70
CA VAL A 41 9.71 8.27 18.82
C VAL A 41 9.80 9.41 17.83
N LYS A 42 10.26 9.09 16.62
CA LYS A 42 10.41 10.06 15.55
C LYS A 42 8.99 10.38 15.13
N SER A 43 8.38 11.37 15.78
CA SER A 43 7.03 11.79 15.48
C SER A 43 7.01 12.20 14.01
N VAL A 44 6.50 11.32 13.17
CA VAL A 44 6.30 11.59 11.76
C VAL A 44 5.23 12.67 11.71
N ALA A 45 5.63 13.90 11.41
CA ALA A 45 4.71 14.99 11.22
C ALA A 45 3.85 14.67 9.99
N MET A 46 2.66 14.13 10.24
CA MET A 46 1.71 13.76 9.21
C MET A 46 1.26 15.05 8.52
N LYS A 47 1.59 15.19 7.23
CA LYS A 47 1.15 16.34 6.43
C LYS A 47 -0.37 16.25 6.29
N PRO A 48 -1.14 17.31 6.57
CA PRO A 48 -2.58 17.27 6.38
C PRO A 48 -2.87 17.11 4.88
N ILE A 49 -3.71 16.12 4.56
CA ILE A 49 -4.20 15.91 3.20
C ILE A 49 -5.06 17.13 2.83
N ALA A 50 -4.61 17.91 1.86
CA ALA A 50 -5.34 19.05 1.36
C ALA A 50 -6.62 18.57 0.65
N ARG A 51 -7.79 19.03 1.11
CA ARG A 51 -9.06 18.68 0.47
C ARG A 51 -9.27 19.52 -0.80
N PRO A 52 -9.60 18.92 -1.95
CA PRO A 52 -9.83 19.68 -3.17
C PRO A 52 -11.07 20.57 -3.03
N SER A 53 -11.01 21.78 -3.59
CA SER A 53 -12.12 22.72 -3.51
C SER A 53 -13.27 22.29 -4.42
N TYR A 54 -14.47 22.12 -3.88
CA TYR A 54 -15.70 21.71 -4.59
C TYR A 54 -16.26 22.76 -5.58
N ARG A 55 -15.51 23.83 -5.87
CA ARG A 55 -15.96 24.96 -6.68
C ARG A 55 -16.25 24.55 -8.12
N TRP A 56 -15.43 23.65 -8.67
CA TRP A 56 -15.55 23.20 -10.06
C TRP A 56 -16.65 22.15 -10.23
N LEU A 57 -16.91 21.34 -9.20
CA LEU A 57 -18.00 20.35 -9.22
C LEU A 57 -19.38 21.03 -9.29
N LYS A 58 -19.57 22.15 -8.59
CA LYS A 58 -20.82 22.93 -8.67
C LYS A 58 -21.08 23.47 -10.08
N VAL A 59 -20.03 23.94 -10.77
CA VAL A 59 -20.13 24.43 -12.16
C VAL A 59 -20.44 23.26 -13.10
N ALA A 60 -19.74 22.13 -12.94
CA ALA A 60 -19.99 20.92 -13.74
C ALA A 60 -21.44 20.42 -13.60
N MET A 61 -22.01 20.45 -12.39
CA MET A 61 -23.41 20.06 -12.15
C MET A 61 -24.38 20.97 -12.91
N LEU A 62 -24.18 22.28 -12.89
CA LEU A 62 -25.05 23.22 -13.62
C LEU A 62 -24.96 23.02 -15.13
N VAL A 63 -23.76 22.85 -15.67
CA VAL A 63 -23.55 22.56 -17.09
C VAL A 63 -24.19 21.22 -17.47
N GLY A 64 -24.05 20.19 -16.64
CA GLY A 64 -24.69 18.89 -16.82
C GLY A 64 -26.22 18.96 -16.84
N VAL A 65 -26.84 19.71 -15.92
CA VAL A 65 -28.32 19.87 -15.87
C VAL A 65 -28.85 20.60 -17.09
N VAL A 66 -28.17 21.66 -17.55
CA VAL A 66 -28.57 22.41 -18.75
C VAL A 66 -28.39 21.57 -20.01
N SER A 67 -27.28 20.83 -20.12
CA SER A 67 -27.03 19.87 -21.20
C SER A 67 -28.11 18.79 -21.26
N ALA A 68 -28.41 18.13 -20.13
CA ALA A 68 -29.44 17.09 -20.07
C ALA A 68 -30.82 17.64 -20.42
N SER A 69 -31.19 18.82 -19.91
CA SER A 69 -32.48 19.45 -20.19
C SER A 69 -32.62 19.85 -21.66
N SER A 70 -31.55 20.37 -22.28
CA SER A 70 -31.53 20.73 -23.70
C SER A 70 -31.63 19.49 -24.61
N LEU A 71 -30.94 18.41 -24.25
CA LEU A 71 -31.02 17.14 -24.98
C LEU A 71 -32.41 16.50 -24.85
N LEU A 72 -32.98 16.50 -23.64
CA LEU A 72 -34.35 16.02 -23.41
C LEU A 72 -35.36 16.84 -24.21
N GLY A 73 -35.29 18.17 -24.17
CA GLY A 73 -36.18 19.04 -24.94
C GLY A 73 -36.11 18.79 -26.45
N LEU A 74 -34.91 18.61 -27.00
CA LEU A 74 -34.73 18.32 -28.42
C LEU A 74 -35.27 16.92 -28.80
N ARG A 75 -35.13 15.92 -27.92
CA ARG A 75 -35.67 14.56 -28.12
C ARG A 75 -37.20 14.51 -28.05
N TYR A 76 -37.83 15.28 -27.14
CA TYR A 76 -39.29 15.40 -27.11
C TYR A 76 -39.86 16.04 -28.38
N MET A 77 -39.12 16.96 -29.00
CA MET A 77 -39.52 17.55 -30.30
C MET A 77 -39.11 16.70 -31.52
N SER A 78 -38.27 15.69 -31.33
CA SER A 78 -37.71 14.84 -32.40
C SER A 78 -38.19 13.38 -32.31
N THR A 79 -39.35 13.13 -31.69
CA THR A 79 -40.00 11.80 -31.72
C THR A 79 -40.48 11.50 -33.14
N ASP A 80 -39.55 11.08 -33.98
CA ASP A 80 -39.75 10.13 -35.09
C ASP A 80 -38.45 9.40 -35.48
N SER A 81 -37.40 9.43 -34.65
CA SER A 81 -36.19 8.61 -34.87
C SER A 81 -35.82 7.81 -33.61
N PRO A 82 -35.62 6.49 -33.70
CA PRO A 82 -35.24 5.66 -32.56
C PRO A 82 -33.71 5.64 -32.45
N ASP A 83 -33.17 6.35 -31.46
CA ASP A 83 -31.75 6.21 -31.11
C ASP A 83 -31.64 5.72 -29.67
N ASP A 84 -31.30 4.45 -29.56
CA ASP A 84 -30.89 3.73 -28.36
C ASP A 84 -29.69 4.40 -27.69
N PHE A 85 -29.79 4.68 -26.39
CA PHE A 85 -28.64 5.00 -25.53
C PHE A 85 -28.99 4.75 -24.06
N GLY A 86 -28.79 3.51 -23.63
CA GLY A 86 -28.87 3.11 -22.23
C GLY A 86 -27.54 3.32 -21.50
N ALA A 87 -27.58 4.02 -20.35
CA ALA A 87 -26.59 3.92 -19.28
C ALA A 87 -27.19 4.52 -18.00
N GLY A 88 -27.16 3.88 -16.83
CA GLY A 88 -26.61 2.59 -16.46
C GLY A 88 -27.08 2.22 -15.05
N ALA A 89 -27.33 0.93 -14.83
CA ALA A 89 -27.55 0.36 -13.50
C ALA A 89 -26.19 -0.19 -13.00
N TYR A 90 -25.78 0.21 -11.80
CA TYR A 90 -24.52 -0.22 -11.19
C TYR A 90 -24.56 -1.71 -10.85
N SER A 91 -23.78 -2.50 -11.58
CA SER A 91 -23.62 -3.95 -11.39
C SER A 91 -22.52 -4.22 -10.36
N HIS A 92 -22.85 -4.97 -9.32
CA HIS A 92 -21.98 -5.30 -8.17
C HIS A 92 -20.68 -6.03 -8.57
N ASN A 93 -20.62 -6.62 -9.77
CA ASN A 93 -19.45 -7.30 -10.31
C ASN A 93 -18.35 -6.35 -10.81
N ALA A 94 -18.69 -5.08 -11.12
CA ALA A 94 -17.70 -4.09 -11.55
C ALA A 94 -16.86 -3.55 -10.38
N ALA A 95 -17.34 -3.66 -9.15
CA ALA A 95 -16.60 -3.18 -7.98
C ALA A 95 -15.31 -3.99 -7.74
N TYR A 96 -15.37 -5.32 -7.87
CA TYR A 96 -14.19 -6.16 -7.70
C TYR A 96 -13.17 -5.96 -8.82
N SER A 97 -13.61 -5.76 -10.07
CA SER A 97 -12.67 -5.49 -11.17
C SER A 97 -12.00 -4.12 -11.05
N ILE A 98 -12.72 -3.11 -10.56
CA ILE A 98 -12.13 -1.78 -10.32
C ILE A 98 -11.15 -1.83 -9.14
N ILE A 99 -11.46 -2.56 -8.07
CA ILE A 99 -10.55 -2.70 -6.93
C ILE A 99 -9.29 -3.45 -7.35
N ASP A 100 -9.41 -4.49 -8.18
CA ASP A 100 -8.27 -5.25 -8.73
C ASP A 100 -7.41 -4.39 -9.66
N GLU A 101 -8.03 -3.60 -10.53
CA GLU A 101 -7.33 -2.64 -11.39
C GLU A 101 -6.61 -1.56 -10.58
N ILE A 102 -7.25 -1.03 -9.53
CA ILE A 102 -6.62 -0.09 -8.60
C ILE A 102 -5.46 -0.76 -7.85
N ALA A 103 -5.59 -2.02 -7.44
CA ALA A 103 -4.52 -2.77 -6.77
C ALA A 103 -3.31 -2.97 -7.69
N ASP A 104 -3.55 -3.25 -8.97
CA ASP A 104 -2.48 -3.41 -9.98
C ASP A 104 -1.75 -2.08 -10.22
N TYR A 105 -2.48 -0.96 -10.28
CA TYR A 105 -1.87 0.37 -10.43
C TYR A 105 -1.16 0.87 -9.17
N THR A 106 -1.69 0.56 -8.00
CA THR A 106 -1.07 0.92 -6.73
C THR A 106 0.11 0.00 -6.40
N MET A 107 0.28 -1.11 -7.14
CA MET A 107 1.21 -2.21 -6.83
C MET A 107 1.14 -2.59 -5.34
N MET A 108 -0.07 -2.51 -4.79
CA MET A 108 -0.29 -2.60 -3.36
C MET A 108 -0.25 -4.07 -2.97
N ASP A 109 0.89 -4.48 -2.41
CA ASP A 109 1.11 -5.86 -2.01
C ASP A 109 0.40 -6.16 -0.67
N ASN A 110 0.36 -7.45 -0.35
CA ASN A 110 -0.28 -7.91 0.88
C ASN A 110 0.48 -7.44 2.13
N GLU A 111 1.77 -7.14 2.01
CA GLU A 111 2.64 -6.66 3.10
C GLU A 111 2.28 -5.22 3.49
N GLU A 112 1.93 -4.37 2.52
CA GLU A 112 1.47 -3.00 2.74
C GLU A 112 0.15 -2.98 3.54
N ILE A 113 -0.73 -3.97 3.33
CA ILE A 113 -1.94 -4.16 4.15
C ILE A 113 -1.56 -4.50 5.60
N TYR A 114 -0.62 -5.42 5.83
CA TYR A 114 -0.21 -5.82 7.19
C TYR A 114 0.56 -4.73 7.92
N ALA A 115 1.39 -3.97 7.21
CA ALA A 115 2.10 -2.82 7.76
C ALA A 115 1.13 -1.82 8.38
N SER A 116 0.00 -1.53 7.72
CA SER A 116 -1.02 -0.60 8.23
C SER A 116 -1.69 -1.04 9.56
N LEU A 117 -1.71 -2.35 9.82
CA LEU A 117 -2.30 -2.93 11.02
C LEU A 117 -1.31 -2.97 12.19
N ILE A 118 -0.01 -3.14 11.89
CA ILE A 118 1.07 -3.11 12.88
C ILE A 118 1.37 -1.67 13.32
N ASP A 119 1.25 -0.71 12.42
CA ASP A 119 1.50 0.71 12.70
C ASP A 119 0.44 1.35 13.64
N ASN A 120 -0.68 0.65 13.92
CA ASN A 120 -1.78 1.10 14.79
C ASN A 120 -1.82 0.43 16.18
N ASN A 121 -0.71 -0.17 16.63
CA ASN A 121 -0.56 -0.69 18.00
C ASN A 121 0.60 0.01 18.72
#